data_AF-A0A965AL78-F1
#
_entry.id   AF-A0A965AL78-F1
#
_cell.length_a   1.000
_cell.length_b   1.000
_cell.length_c   1.000
_cell.angle_alpha   90.00
_cell.angle_beta   90.00
_cell.angle_gamma   90.00
#
_symmetry.space_group_name_H-M   'P 1'
#
loop_
_entity.id
_entity.type
_entity.pdbx_description
1 polymer ?
#
loop_
_entity_poly.entity_id
_entity_poly.type
_entity_poly.pdbx_seq_one_letter_code
_entity_poly.pdbx_strand_id
1 'polypeptide(L)'
;MEAWFAKSILATICIVPSFIAIPFIKFRYGVDPLVFLAWYFAATAVSIVVYLLLSGRGGEIVPPASVVITILLIGAIFGALANGALFQAIGLAPNPGLPPVMYATSSMIVFFLSVALASSFPALFKPVVADLGRVAGIVLILTGLFLLAGGKFSSLFRSGW
;
A
#
# COMPACT_ATOMS: atom_id res chain seq x y z
N MET A 1 -8.08 -17.98 12.59
CA MET A 1 -7.83 -16.71 11.88
C MET A 1 -7.04 -17.03 10.62
N GLU A 2 -7.47 -16.56 9.46
CA GLU A 2 -6.78 -16.87 8.19
C GLU A 2 -5.39 -16.22 8.14
N ALA A 3 -4.40 -16.91 7.57
CA ALA A 3 -2.99 -16.48 7.62
C ALA A 3 -2.74 -15.13 6.94
N TRP A 4 -3.50 -14.80 5.88
CA TRP A 4 -3.39 -13.51 5.22
C TRP A 4 -3.83 -12.36 6.14
N PHE A 5 -4.87 -12.57 6.95
CA PHE A 5 -5.41 -11.54 7.84
C PHE A 5 -4.44 -11.24 8.99
N ALA A 6 -3.85 -12.26 9.60
CA ALA A 6 -2.83 -12.09 10.63
C ALA A 6 -1.60 -11.33 10.09
N LYS A 7 -1.17 -11.64 8.85
CA LYS A 7 -0.08 -10.92 8.18
C LYS A 7 -0.44 -9.46 7.89
N SER A 8 -1.68 -9.17 7.51
CA SER A 8 -2.15 -7.79 7.33
C SER A 8 -2.08 -6.98 8.63
N ILE A 9 -2.52 -7.55 9.77
CA ILE A 9 -2.41 -6.88 11.08
C ILE A 9 -0.95 -6.62 11.44
N LEU A 10 -0.08 -7.62 11.28
CA LEU A 10 1.34 -7.47 11.55
C LEU A 10 1.96 -6.36 10.67
N ALA A 11 1.64 -6.34 9.37
CA ALA A 11 2.10 -5.30 8.45
C ALA A 11 1.64 -3.90 8.89
N THR A 12 0.38 -3.75 9.32
CA THR A 12 -0.15 -2.48 9.84
C THR A 12 0.61 -2.00 11.07
N ILE A 13 0.96 -2.90 12.00
CA ILE A 13 1.72 -2.52 13.19
C ILE A 13 3.17 -2.15 12.82
N CYS A 14 3.80 -2.96 11.97
CA CYS A 14 5.20 -2.79 11.61
C CYS A 14 5.48 -1.57 10.71
N ILE A 15 4.49 -1.07 9.96
CA ILE A 15 4.70 0.09 9.08
C ILE A 15 4.64 1.43 9.82
N VAL A 16 4.00 1.49 11.00
CA VAL A 16 3.83 2.73 11.77
C VAL A 16 5.17 3.42 12.10
N PRO A 17 6.20 2.72 12.61
CA PRO A 17 7.51 3.34 12.83
C PRO A 17 8.10 3.97 11.56
N SER A 18 7.92 3.35 10.40
CA SER A 18 8.40 3.89 9.12
C SER A 18 7.73 5.21 8.78
N PHE A 19 6.40 5.31 8.96
CA PHE A 19 5.67 6.56 8.68
C PHE A 19 6.04 7.70 9.63
N ILE A 20 6.34 7.40 10.90
CA ILE A 20 6.81 8.39 11.87
C ILE A 20 8.27 8.79 11.61
N ALA A 21 9.09 7.83 11.17
CA ALA A 21 10.51 8.07 10.90
C ALA A 21 10.72 9.07 9.74
N ILE A 22 9.86 9.07 8.72
CA ILE A 22 10.01 9.98 7.56
C ILE A 22 10.08 11.47 7.97
N PRO A 23 9.06 12.06 8.61
CA PRO A 23 9.12 13.47 9.01
C PRO A 23 10.17 13.72 10.09
N PHE A 24 10.41 12.75 10.98
CA PHE A 24 11.46 12.86 12.01
C PHE A 24 12.85 13.00 11.37
N ILE A 25 13.19 12.11 10.43
CA ILE A 25 14.48 12.09 9.76
C ILE A 25 14.67 13.34 8.89
N LYS A 26 13.62 13.77 8.18
CA LYS A 26 13.63 15.03 7.44
C LYS A 26 13.88 16.24 8.34
N PHE A 27 13.14 16.36 9.45
CA PHE A 27 13.24 17.51 10.35
C PHE A 27 14.58 17.52 11.12
N ARG A 28 15.03 16.36 11.63
CA ARG A 28 16.20 16.28 12.50
C ARG A 28 17.53 16.23 11.74
N TYR A 29 17.54 15.65 10.55
CA TYR A 29 18.76 15.38 9.78
C TYR A 29 18.76 16.00 8.38
N GLY A 30 17.68 16.65 7.95
CA GLY A 30 17.59 17.28 6.62
C GLY A 30 17.56 16.29 5.46
N VAL A 31 17.32 15.01 5.73
CA VAL A 31 17.34 13.96 4.71
C VAL A 31 16.03 13.99 3.92
N ASP A 32 16.16 14.04 2.59
CA ASP A 32 15.01 14.03 1.69
C ASP A 32 14.21 12.70 1.79
N PRO A 33 12.87 12.74 1.80
CA PRO A 33 12.04 11.54 1.87
C PRO A 33 12.32 10.49 0.78
N LEU A 34 12.74 10.89 -0.43
CA LEU A 34 13.12 9.95 -1.50
C LEU A 34 14.44 9.27 -1.21
N VAL A 35 15.38 9.95 -0.56
CA VAL A 35 16.65 9.35 -0.11
C VAL A 35 16.36 8.33 0.99
N PHE A 36 15.50 8.68 1.96
CA PHE A 36 15.03 7.73 2.97
C PHE A 36 14.35 6.52 2.32
N LEU A 37 13.49 6.74 1.34
CA LEU A 37 12.77 5.69 0.60
C LEU A 37 13.72 4.70 -0.08
N ALA A 38 14.75 5.20 -0.77
CA ALA A 38 15.71 4.37 -1.47
C ALA A 38 16.44 3.42 -0.50
N TRP A 39 16.93 3.94 0.62
CA TRP A 39 17.60 3.14 1.64
C TRP A 39 16.65 2.18 2.37
N TYR A 40 15.43 2.63 2.67
CA TYR A 40 14.40 1.81 3.30
C TYR A 40 14.04 0.58 2.44
N PHE A 41 13.81 0.76 1.15
CA PHE A 41 13.51 -0.35 0.25
C PHE A 41 14.73 -1.23 -0.05
N ALA A 42 15.94 -0.66 -0.12
CA ALA A 42 17.15 -1.46 -0.24
C ALA A 42 17.33 -2.39 0.97
N ALA A 43 17.18 -1.88 2.19
CA ALA A 43 17.21 -2.69 3.41
C ALA A 43 16.12 -3.76 3.42
N THR A 44 14.89 -3.38 3.05
CA THR A 44 13.75 -4.32 2.95
C THR A 44 14.05 -5.46 1.98
N ALA A 45 14.57 -5.15 0.78
CA ALA A 45 14.91 -6.15 -0.22
C ALA A 45 15.99 -7.12 0.29
N VAL A 46 17.05 -6.59 0.90
CA VAL A 46 18.12 -7.42 1.50
C VAL A 46 17.56 -8.31 2.61
N SER A 47 16.73 -7.78 3.52
CA SER A 47 16.12 -8.57 4.60
C SER A 47 15.23 -9.70 4.08
N ILE A 48 14.45 -9.47 3.02
CA ILE A 48 13.62 -10.52 2.40
C ILE A 48 14.49 -11.60 1.76
N VAL A 49 15.55 -11.22 1.05
CA VAL A 49 16.50 -12.17 0.45
C VAL A 49 17.16 -13.04 1.53
N VAL A 50 17.67 -12.42 2.60
CA VAL A 50 18.25 -13.13 3.74
C VAL A 50 17.23 -14.10 4.36
N TYR A 51 15.99 -13.65 4.56
CA TYR A 51 14.93 -14.52 5.09
C TYR A 51 14.66 -15.73 4.20
N LEU A 52 14.60 -15.55 2.88
CA LEU A 52 14.39 -16.66 1.93
C LEU A 52 15.56 -17.65 1.94
N LEU A 53 16.79 -17.15 2.00
CA LEU A 53 17.99 -17.99 2.10
C LEU A 53 17.98 -18.81 3.39
N LEU A 54 17.71 -18.17 4.54
CA LEU A 54 17.64 -18.83 5.85
C LEU A 54 16.48 -19.83 5.94
N SER A 55 15.42 -19.63 5.15
CA SER A 55 14.28 -20.54 5.06
C SER A 55 14.51 -21.70 4.07
N GLY A 56 15.70 -21.84 3.48
CA GLY A 56 16.00 -22.88 2.49
C GLY A 56 15.36 -22.64 1.12
N ARG A 57 14.82 -21.44 0.87
CA ARG A 57 14.08 -21.06 -0.35
C ARG A 57 14.92 -20.20 -1.29
N GLY A 58 16.25 -20.37 -1.27
CA GLY A 58 17.17 -19.60 -2.10
C GLY A 58 16.93 -19.76 -3.60
N GLY A 59 16.49 -20.95 -4.04
CA GLY A 59 16.16 -21.21 -5.44
C GLY A 59 14.93 -20.45 -5.97
N GLU A 60 14.11 -19.86 -5.09
CA GLU A 60 12.92 -19.11 -5.47
C GLU A 60 13.17 -17.60 -5.63
N ILE A 61 14.38 -17.12 -5.32
CA ILE A 61 14.71 -15.69 -5.33
C ILE A 61 14.60 -15.08 -6.73
N VAL A 62 15.03 -15.83 -7.75
CA VAL A 62 15.04 -15.37 -9.14
C VAL A 62 13.99 -16.15 -9.94
N PRO A 63 12.82 -15.55 -10.23
CA PRO A 63 11.84 -16.15 -11.10
C PRO A 63 12.33 -16.17 -12.56
N PRO A 64 11.57 -16.77 -13.50
CA PRO A 64 11.91 -16.74 -14.92
C PRO A 64 12.16 -15.33 -15.43
N ALA A 65 13.12 -15.17 -16.36
CA ALA A 65 13.60 -13.85 -16.80
C ALA A 65 12.48 -12.91 -17.30
N SER A 66 11.49 -13.43 -18.02
CA SER A 66 10.32 -12.66 -18.48
C SER A 66 9.50 -12.08 -17.32
N VAL A 67 9.34 -12.84 -16.25
CA VAL A 67 8.64 -12.40 -15.03
C VAL A 67 9.47 -11.36 -14.29
N VAL A 68 10.79 -11.55 -14.19
CA VAL A 68 11.71 -10.56 -13.60
C VAL A 68 11.60 -9.22 -14.31
N ILE A 69 11.69 -9.20 -15.64
CA ILE A 69 11.57 -7.96 -16.43
C ILE A 69 10.24 -7.27 -16.16
N THR A 70 9.14 -8.03 -16.12
CA THR A 70 7.81 -7.48 -15.84
C THR A 70 7.72 -6.87 -14.44
N ILE A 71 8.23 -7.56 -13.41
CA ILE A 71 8.27 -7.06 -12.03
C ILE A 71 9.12 -5.78 -11.95
N LEU A 72 10.28 -5.76 -12.61
CA LEU A 72 11.17 -4.60 -12.63
C LEU A 72 10.52 -3.39 -13.32
N LEU A 73 9.83 -3.58 -14.44
CA LEU A 73 9.12 -2.49 -15.13
C LEU A 73 7.98 -1.94 -14.27
N ILE A 74 7.18 -2.81 -13.65
CA ILE A 74 6.11 -2.38 -12.74
C ILE A 74 6.70 -1.62 -11.55
N GLY A 75 7.80 -2.12 -10.96
CA GLY A 75 8.49 -1.47 -9.85
C GLY A 75 9.09 -0.12 -10.22
N ALA A 76 9.76 -0.04 -11.37
CA ALA A 76 10.42 1.19 -11.84
C ALA A 76 9.43 2.31 -12.20
N ILE A 77 8.27 1.95 -12.74
CA ILE A 77 7.25 2.93 -13.15
C ILE A 77 6.27 3.16 -12.00
N PHE A 78 5.41 2.18 -11.73
CA PHE A 78 4.32 2.34 -10.77
C PHE A 78 4.81 2.31 -9.33
N GLY A 79 5.78 1.44 -9.02
CA GLY A 79 6.36 1.34 -7.68
C GLY A 79 7.08 2.63 -7.27
N ALA A 80 7.95 3.17 -8.12
CA ALA A 80 8.67 4.40 -7.84
C ALA A 80 7.72 5.61 -7.74
N LEU A 81 6.77 5.75 -8.67
CA LEU A 81 5.81 6.85 -8.63
C LEU A 81 4.90 6.78 -7.39
N ALA A 82 4.31 5.62 -7.10
CA ALA A 82 3.38 5.47 -5.98
C ALA A 82 4.07 5.68 -4.63
N ASN A 83 5.21 5.03 -4.41
CA ASN A 83 5.91 5.13 -3.13
C ASN A 83 6.64 6.47 -2.98
N GLY A 84 7.21 7.00 -4.06
CA GLY A 84 7.83 8.33 -4.07
C GLY A 84 6.83 9.42 -3.69
N ALA A 85 5.67 9.44 -4.36
CA ALA A 85 4.60 10.38 -4.03
C ALA A 85 4.09 10.21 -2.59
N LEU A 86 3.90 8.97 -2.13
CA LEU A 86 3.45 8.69 -0.76
C LEU A 86 4.44 9.21 0.28
N PHE A 87 5.73 8.89 0.16
CA PHE A 87 6.74 9.27 1.16
C PHE A 87 6.99 10.78 1.16
N GLN A 88 6.95 11.43 0.01
CA GLN A 88 6.96 12.88 -0.07
C GLN A 88 5.74 13.49 0.61
N ALA A 89 4.53 12.98 0.33
CA ALA A 89 3.30 13.45 0.96
C ALA A 89 3.34 13.31 2.49
N ILE A 90 3.89 12.21 3.03
CA ILE A 90 4.10 12.03 4.47
C ILE A 90 4.99 13.12 5.05
N GLY A 91 6.06 13.49 4.35
CA GLY A 91 6.97 14.57 4.76
C GLY A 91 6.44 15.99 4.55
N LEU A 92 5.23 16.16 3.99
CA LEU A 92 4.58 17.45 3.73
C LEU A 92 3.28 17.64 4.51
N ALA A 93 2.60 16.55 4.86
CA ALA A 93 1.32 16.59 5.53
C ALA A 93 1.44 17.14 6.97
N PRO A 94 0.41 17.84 7.47
CA PRO A 94 0.37 18.29 8.87
C PRO A 94 0.34 17.13 9.87
N ASN A 95 -0.08 15.95 9.42
CA ASN A 95 -0.01 14.71 10.17
C ASN A 95 0.45 13.57 9.23
N PRO A 96 1.54 12.86 9.56
CA PRO A 96 2.11 11.81 8.71
C PRO A 96 1.19 10.60 8.52
N GLY A 97 0.15 10.45 9.34
CA GLY A 97 -0.87 9.42 9.19
C GLY A 97 -1.90 9.69 8.09
N LEU A 98 -2.07 10.93 7.63
CA LEU A 98 -3.10 11.27 6.63
C LEU A 98 -2.80 10.69 5.23
N PRO A 99 -1.58 10.79 4.69
CA PRO A 99 -1.30 10.24 3.35
C PRO A 99 -1.45 8.71 3.25
N PRO A 100 -0.97 7.89 4.21
CA PRO A 100 -1.22 6.44 4.21
C PRO A 100 -2.70 6.08 4.25
N VAL A 101 -3.50 6.86 4.99
CA VAL A 101 -4.96 6.70 5.09
C VAL A 101 -5.60 6.91 3.71
N MET A 102 -5.22 7.97 2.99
CA MET A 102 -5.65 8.19 1.60
C MET A 102 -5.15 7.10 0.66
N TYR A 103 -3.89 6.66 0.80
CA TYR A 103 -3.31 5.60 -0.02
C TYR A 103 -4.01 4.25 0.18
N ALA A 104 -4.50 3.95 1.38
CA ALA A 104 -5.25 2.74 1.68
C ALA A 104 -6.56 2.62 0.88
N THR A 105 -7.10 3.72 0.35
CA THR A 105 -8.27 3.70 -0.55
C THR A 105 -8.02 2.90 -1.83
N SER A 106 -6.76 2.77 -2.26
CA SER A 106 -6.37 1.95 -3.42
C SER A 106 -6.81 0.50 -3.28
N SER A 107 -6.89 -0.03 -2.05
CA SER A 107 -7.38 -1.39 -1.79
C SER A 107 -8.81 -1.63 -2.30
N MET A 108 -9.62 -0.58 -2.39
CA MET A 108 -10.97 -0.65 -2.92
C MET A 108 -11.00 -0.77 -4.44
N ILE A 109 -10.16 0.02 -5.11
CA ILE A 109 -9.98 -0.06 -6.56
C ILE A 109 -9.49 -1.48 -6.88
N VAL A 110 -8.52 -1.99 -6.12
CA VAL A 110 -8.03 -3.37 -6.24
C VAL A 110 -9.15 -4.38 -6.00
N PHE A 111 -10.00 -4.21 -4.99
CA PHE A 111 -11.10 -5.12 -4.70
C PHE A 111 -12.05 -5.27 -5.91
N PHE A 112 -12.57 -4.16 -6.43
CA PHE A 112 -13.49 -4.19 -7.57
C PHE A 112 -12.81 -4.62 -8.88
N LEU A 113 -11.60 -4.13 -9.13
CA LEU A 113 -10.84 -4.49 -10.31
C LEU A 113 -10.47 -5.97 -10.31
N SER A 114 -10.17 -6.57 -9.15
CA SER A 114 -9.88 -8.00 -9.04
C SER A 114 -11.09 -8.85 -9.41
N VAL A 115 -12.31 -8.43 -9.03
CA VAL A 115 -13.55 -9.11 -9.46
C VAL A 115 -13.72 -9.02 -10.97
N ALA A 116 -13.58 -7.81 -11.53
CA ALA A 116 -13.73 -7.59 -12.97
C ALA A 116 -12.69 -8.35 -13.80
N LEU A 117 -11.43 -8.41 -13.34
CA LEU A 117 -10.35 -9.15 -13.99
C LEU A 117 -10.57 -10.66 -13.87
N ALA A 118 -11.00 -11.15 -12.71
CA ALA A 118 -11.30 -12.58 -12.51
C ALA A 118 -12.47 -13.06 -13.37
N SER A 119 -13.50 -12.23 -13.57
CA SER A 119 -14.62 -12.58 -14.46
C SER A 119 -14.26 -12.49 -15.94
N SER A 120 -13.43 -11.51 -16.32
CA SER A 120 -13.08 -11.27 -17.74
C SER A 120 -11.95 -12.18 -18.24
N PHE A 121 -11.03 -12.57 -17.36
CA PHE A 121 -9.84 -13.37 -17.70
C PHE A 121 -9.66 -14.56 -16.75
N PRO A 122 -10.61 -15.52 -16.70
CA PRO A 122 -10.62 -16.62 -15.73
C PRO A 122 -9.44 -17.60 -15.89
N ALA A 123 -8.79 -17.61 -17.06
CA ALA A 123 -7.58 -18.40 -17.30
C ALA A 123 -6.33 -17.80 -16.63
N LEU A 124 -6.34 -16.50 -16.30
CA LEU A 124 -5.20 -15.76 -15.75
C LEU A 124 -5.37 -15.44 -14.26
N PHE A 125 -6.60 -15.29 -13.79
CA PHE A 125 -6.92 -14.87 -12.43
C PHE A 125 -7.70 -15.94 -11.68
N LYS A 126 -7.37 -16.13 -10.39
CA LYS A 126 -8.17 -16.98 -9.51
C LYS A 126 -9.55 -16.32 -9.28
N PRO A 127 -10.62 -17.12 -9.10
CA PRO A 127 -11.92 -16.60 -8.72
C PRO A 127 -11.83 -15.75 -7.44
N VAL A 128 -12.44 -14.57 -7.47
CA VAL A 128 -12.48 -13.63 -6.34
C VAL A 128 -13.88 -13.61 -5.77
N VAL A 129 -13.98 -13.82 -4.46
CA VAL A 129 -15.26 -13.76 -3.74
C VAL A 129 -15.54 -12.32 -3.32
N ALA A 130 -16.62 -11.75 -3.84
CA ALA A 130 -17.16 -10.46 -3.42
C ALA A 130 -18.55 -10.67 -2.80
N ASP A 131 -18.61 -10.74 -1.49
CA ASP A 131 -19.86 -10.73 -0.73
C ASP A 131 -20.29 -9.31 -0.37
N LEU A 132 -21.60 -9.12 -0.18
CA LEU A 132 -22.19 -7.83 0.20
C LEU A 132 -21.66 -7.30 1.53
N GLY A 133 -21.26 -8.18 2.45
CA GLY A 133 -20.66 -7.79 3.74
C GLY A 133 -19.33 -7.05 3.55
N ARG A 134 -18.45 -7.56 2.68
CA ARG A 134 -17.19 -6.88 2.31
C ARG A 134 -17.43 -5.55 1.61
N VAL A 135 -18.43 -5.47 0.74
CA VAL A 135 -18.82 -4.20 0.08
C VAL A 135 -19.30 -3.17 1.10
N ALA A 136 -20.12 -3.58 2.07
CA ALA A 136 -20.57 -2.70 3.15
C ALA A 136 -19.39 -2.22 4.03
N GLY A 137 -18.46 -3.12 4.38
CA GLY A 137 -17.24 -2.76 5.12
C GLY A 137 -16.38 -1.73 4.38
N ILE A 138 -16.27 -1.86 3.06
CA ILE A 138 -15.57 -0.91 2.18
C ILE A 138 -16.24 0.48 2.23
N VAL A 139 -17.57 0.55 2.20
CA VAL A 139 -18.32 1.83 2.31
C VAL A 139 -18.10 2.49 3.68
N LEU A 140 -18.05 1.70 4.75
CA LEU A 140 -17.75 2.23 6.09
C LEU A 140 -16.33 2.81 6.16
N ILE A 141 -15.35 2.12 5.56
CA ILE A 141 -13.98 2.61 5.46
C ILE A 141 -13.94 3.93 4.69
N LEU A 142 -14.61 4.06 3.53
CA LEU A 142 -14.72 5.34 2.79
C LEU A 142 -15.29 6.46 3.64
N THR A 143 -16.33 6.17 4.40
CA THR A 143 -16.98 7.17 5.24
C THR A 143 -16.01 7.65 6.32
N GLY A 144 -15.33 6.73 7.01
CA GLY A 144 -14.28 7.09 7.97
C GLY A 144 -13.15 7.90 7.33
N LEU A 145 -12.71 7.52 6.14
CA LEU A 145 -11.69 8.22 5.37
C LEU A 145 -12.09 9.64 4.97
N PHE A 146 -13.32 9.83 4.48
CA PHE A 146 -13.85 11.15 4.15
C PHE A 146 -13.79 12.09 5.35
N LEU A 147 -14.15 11.60 6.54
CA LEU A 147 -14.10 12.38 7.78
C LEU A 147 -12.66 12.68 8.19
N LEU A 148 -11.75 11.70 8.11
CA LEU A 148 -10.33 11.90 8.42
C LEU A 148 -9.64 12.90 7.48
N ALA A 149 -10.08 12.97 6.23
CA ALA A 149 -9.61 13.96 5.25
C ALA A 149 -10.19 15.37 5.49
N GLY A 150 -10.98 15.58 6.55
CA GLY A 150 -11.59 16.87 6.88
C GLY A 150 -12.96 17.10 6.24
N GLY A 151 -13.54 16.06 5.62
CA GLY A 151 -14.92 16.07 5.14
C GLY A 151 -15.89 16.34 6.28
N LYS A 152 -16.82 17.28 6.09
CA LYS A 152 -17.88 17.57 7.05
C LYS A 152 -19.15 16.89 6.59
N PHE A 153 -19.88 16.22 7.47
CA PHE A 153 -21.21 15.70 7.12
C PHE A 153 -22.15 16.81 6.58
N SER A 154 -21.98 18.05 7.05
CA SER A 154 -22.73 19.21 6.56
C SER A 154 -22.44 19.60 5.11
N SER A 155 -21.34 19.13 4.50
CA SER A 155 -21.05 19.39 3.08
C SER A 155 -21.65 18.34 2.14
N LEU A 156 -21.99 17.15 2.63
CA LEU A 156 -22.66 16.10 1.83
C LEU A 156 -24.13 16.44 1.56
N PHE A 157 -24.77 17.19 2.45
CA PHE A 157 -26.17 17.65 2.30
C PHE A 157 -26.30 19.08 1.76
N ARG A 158 -25.18 19.74 1.45
CA ARG A 158 -25.17 21.03 0.73
C ARG A 158 -24.97 20.79 -0.77
N SER A 159 -25.99 20.23 -1.41
CA SER A 159 -26.21 20.40 -2.85
C SER A 159 -27.44 21.29 -3.03
N GLY A 160 -27.21 22.56 -3.42
CA GLY A 160 -28.21 23.63 -3.47
C GLY A 160 -28.20 24.42 -2.15
N TRP A 161 -27.94 25.72 -2.11
CA TRP A 161 -28.15 26.80 -3.07
C TRP A 161 -26.92 27.71 -3.14
#